data_AF-A0AA43CYF5-F1
#
_entry.id   AF-A0AA43CYF5-F1
#
_cell.length_a   1.000
_cell.length_b   1.000
_cell.length_c   1.000
_cell.angle_alpha   90.00
_cell.angle_beta   90.00
_cell.angle_gamma   90.00
#
_symmetry.space_group_name_H-M   'P 1'
#
loop_
_entity.id
_entity.type
_entity.pdbx_description
1 polymer ?
#
loop_
_entity_poly.entity_id
_entity_poly.type
_entity_poly.pdbx_seq_one_letter_code
_entity_poly.pdbx_strand_id
1 'polypeptide(L)'
;MKSAITCCLFVLLACLLLTGCSQPIQNFFVTRETELFSQGLDQYIASGDLTTMQQLPQKYPQGEWRLKAEAIIDMANLLQQQKSQLEKKDKKLAICQEDKALADCQKEKTALAQDNRLLEETLKSLKEVLIDTEKRTK
;
A
#
# COMPACT_ATOMS: atom_id res chain seq x y z
N MET A 1 -58.86 -29.89 43.54
CA MET A 1 -58.77 -29.64 42.08
C MET A 1 -57.76 -28.56 41.67
N LYS A 2 -56.95 -27.97 42.56
CA LYS A 2 -55.94 -26.95 42.19
C LYS A 2 -54.54 -27.52 41.90
N SER A 3 -54.13 -28.60 42.57
CA SER A 3 -52.78 -29.20 42.40
C SER A 3 -52.56 -29.95 41.08
N ALA A 4 -53.61 -30.52 40.49
CA ALA A 4 -53.47 -31.27 39.23
C ALA A 4 -53.17 -30.33 38.04
N ILE A 5 -53.75 -29.12 38.06
CA ILE A 5 -53.58 -28.12 37.00
C ILE A 5 -52.17 -27.53 37.04
N THR A 6 -51.61 -27.32 38.24
CA THR A 6 -50.24 -26.82 38.42
C THR A 6 -49.20 -27.84 37.96
N CYS A 7 -49.45 -29.13 38.20
CA CYS A 7 -48.55 -30.19 37.77
C CYS A 7 -48.53 -30.33 36.23
N CYS A 8 -49.69 -30.24 35.58
CA CYS A 8 -49.76 -30.25 34.11
C CYS A 8 -49.09 -29.02 33.48
N LEU A 9 -49.26 -27.83 34.05
CA LEU A 9 -48.61 -26.61 33.56
C LEU A 9 -47.09 -26.68 33.65
N PHE A 10 -46.55 -27.28 34.72
CA PHE A 10 -45.11 -27.44 34.89
C PHE A 10 -44.52 -28.45 33.91
N VAL A 11 -45.24 -29.54 33.61
CA VAL A 11 -44.83 -30.54 32.61
C VAL A 11 -44.90 -29.98 31.19
N LEU A 12 -45.93 -29.17 30.88
CA LEU A 12 -46.05 -28.52 29.56
C LEU A 12 -44.95 -27.47 29.34
N LEU A 13 -44.60 -26.70 30.38
CA LEU A 13 -43.50 -25.75 30.34
C LEU A 13 -42.14 -26.46 30.18
N ALA A 14 -41.94 -27.60 30.85
CA ALA A 14 -40.74 -28.42 30.69
C ALA A 14 -40.62 -29.03 29.28
N CYS A 15 -41.74 -29.50 28.69
CA CYS A 15 -41.75 -30.01 27.32
C CYS A 15 -41.47 -28.91 26.28
N LEU A 16 -42.00 -27.70 26.46
CA LEU A 16 -41.73 -26.57 25.57
C LEU A 16 -40.26 -26.12 25.59
N LEU A 17 -39.60 -26.21 26.75
CA LEU A 17 -38.17 -25.91 26.89
C LEU A 17 -37.27 -26.99 26.25
N LEU A 18 -37.72 -28.25 26.18
CA LEU A 18 -36.99 -29.36 25.57
C LEU A 18 -37.11 -29.41 24.05
N THR A 19 -38.16 -28.83 23.46
CA THR A 19 -38.33 -28.74 21.99
C THR A 19 -37.55 -27.60 21.34
N GLY A 20 -36.80 -26.81 22.12
CA GLY A 20 -36.23 -25.53 21.71
C GLY A 20 -34.72 -25.51 21.46
N CYS A 21 -34.03 -26.62 21.15
CA CYS A 21 -32.62 -26.59 20.76
C CYS A 21 -32.24 -27.77 19.84
N SER A 22 -32.94 -27.95 18.72
CA SER A 22 -32.37 -28.66 17.56
C SER A 22 -32.07 -27.64 16.48
N GLN A 23 -31.11 -26.74 16.74
CA GLN A 23 -30.39 -26.15 15.62
C GLN A 23 -29.75 -27.32 14.87
N PRO A 24 -29.91 -27.44 13.54
CA PRO A 24 -29.06 -28.34 12.81
C PRO A 24 -27.64 -27.84 13.07
N ILE A 25 -26.87 -28.61 13.83
CA ILE A 25 -25.43 -28.47 13.89
C ILE A 25 -25.02 -28.67 12.43
N GLN A 26 -24.87 -27.56 11.70
CA GLN A 26 -24.17 -27.54 10.43
C GLN A 26 -22.75 -27.92 10.82
N ASN A 27 -22.47 -29.22 10.81
CA ASN A 27 -21.12 -29.73 10.78
C ASN A 27 -20.51 -29.10 9.53
N PHE A 28 -19.84 -27.97 9.70
CA PHE A 28 -18.88 -27.47 8.74
C PHE A 28 -17.82 -28.56 8.66
N PHE A 29 -18.03 -29.53 7.77
CA PHE A 29 -17.00 -30.46 7.42
C PHE A 29 -15.88 -29.61 6.83
N VAL A 30 -14.85 -29.34 7.65
CA VAL A 30 -13.61 -28.76 7.17
C VAL A 30 -13.06 -29.77 6.18
N THR A 31 -13.24 -29.48 4.90
CA THR A 31 -12.66 -30.31 3.85
C THR A 31 -11.17 -30.00 3.81
N ARG A 32 -10.39 -30.96 3.34
CA ARG A 32 -8.95 -30.76 3.12
C ARG A 32 -8.67 -29.55 2.19
N GLU A 33 -9.62 -29.23 1.31
CA GLU A 33 -9.58 -28.05 0.42
C GLU A 33 -9.68 -26.74 1.22
N THR A 34 -10.61 -26.67 2.17
CA THR A 34 -10.78 -25.50 3.06
C THR A 34 -9.56 -25.29 3.95
N GLU A 35 -8.99 -26.37 4.49
CA GLU A 35 -7.77 -26.31 5.31
C GLU A 35 -6.57 -25.79 4.51
N LEU A 36 -6.32 -26.37 3.32
CA LEU A 36 -5.26 -25.90 2.42
C LEU A 36 -5.45 -24.46 1.99
N PHE A 37 -6.71 -24.04 1.78
CA PHE A 37 -7.01 -22.66 1.38
C PHE A 37 -6.70 -21.69 2.52
N SER A 38 -7.13 -22.01 3.74
CA SER A 38 -6.81 -21.21 4.92
C SER A 38 -5.30 -21.12 5.16
N GLN A 39 -4.59 -22.25 5.09
CA GLN A 39 -3.14 -22.29 5.25
C GLN A 39 -2.42 -21.46 4.18
N GLY A 40 -2.84 -21.57 2.92
CA GLY A 40 -2.27 -20.79 1.83
C GLY A 40 -2.52 -19.30 1.98
N LEU A 41 -3.68 -18.91 2.51
CA LEU A 41 -4.02 -17.51 2.76
C LEU A 41 -3.18 -16.95 3.91
N ASP A 42 -3.07 -17.67 5.02
CA ASP A 42 -2.26 -17.27 6.17
C ASP A 42 -0.79 -17.13 5.80
N GLN A 43 -0.27 -18.06 4.99
CA GLN A 43 1.09 -17.99 4.47
C GLN A 43 1.29 -16.75 3.58
N TYR A 44 0.36 -16.47 2.67
CA TYR A 44 0.42 -15.28 1.83
C TYR A 44 0.37 -13.99 2.67
N ILE A 45 -0.48 -13.92 3.69
CA ILE A 45 -0.57 -12.75 4.58
C ILE A 45 0.73 -12.56 5.36
N ALA A 46 1.32 -13.65 5.86
CA ALA A 46 2.52 -13.60 6.69
C ALA A 46 3.79 -13.26 5.89
N SER A 47 3.95 -13.80 4.68
CA SER A 47 5.21 -13.73 3.93
C SER A 47 5.09 -13.24 2.49
N GLY A 48 3.87 -13.06 1.97
CA GLY A 48 3.62 -12.79 0.56
C GLY A 48 3.78 -14.01 -0.34
N ASP A 49 3.96 -15.21 0.22
CA ASP A 49 4.15 -16.44 -0.54
C ASP A 49 2.83 -17.08 -0.99
N LEU A 50 2.68 -17.26 -2.30
CA LEU A 50 1.51 -17.87 -2.93
C LEU A 50 1.65 -19.36 -3.21
N THR A 51 2.79 -19.99 -2.87
CA THR A 51 3.10 -21.38 -3.24
C THR A 51 2.00 -22.35 -2.82
N THR A 52 1.52 -22.25 -1.56
CA THR A 52 0.45 -23.13 -1.04
C THR A 52 -0.90 -22.82 -1.70
N MET A 53 -1.18 -21.55 -2.02
CA MET A 53 -2.39 -21.14 -2.73
C MET A 53 -2.41 -21.68 -4.17
N GLN A 54 -1.26 -21.76 -4.84
CA GLN A 54 -1.13 -22.30 -6.20
C GLN A 54 -1.34 -23.81 -6.28
N GLN A 55 -1.17 -24.54 -5.18
CA GLN A 55 -1.41 -25.98 -5.15
C GLN A 55 -2.89 -26.35 -5.18
N LEU A 56 -3.78 -25.46 -4.74
CA LEU A 56 -5.22 -25.72 -4.67
C LEU A 56 -5.83 -26.00 -6.04
N PRO A 57 -5.65 -25.13 -7.06
CA PRO A 57 -6.16 -25.41 -8.41
C PRO A 57 -5.58 -26.68 -9.04
N GLN A 58 -4.36 -27.07 -8.66
CA GLN A 58 -3.71 -28.28 -9.19
C GLN A 58 -4.25 -29.56 -8.54
N LYS A 59 -4.45 -29.55 -7.22
CA LYS A 59 -4.91 -30.72 -6.45
C LYS A 59 -6.42 -30.91 -6.54
N TYR A 60 -7.16 -29.81 -6.67
CA TYR A 60 -8.61 -29.77 -6.70
C TYR A 60 -9.08 -28.94 -7.91
N PRO A 61 -8.94 -29.48 -9.13
CA PRO A 61 -9.25 -28.75 -10.36
C PRO A 61 -10.75 -28.51 -10.57
N GLN A 62 -11.61 -29.14 -9.77
CA GLN A 62 -13.06 -28.94 -9.79
C GLN A 62 -13.50 -28.41 -8.42
N GLY A 63 -14.45 -27.47 -8.42
CA GLY A 63 -15.06 -26.93 -7.21
C GLY A 63 -14.75 -25.46 -6.93
N GLU A 64 -15.49 -24.91 -5.96
CA GLU A 64 -15.48 -23.49 -5.57
C GLU A 64 -14.12 -23.02 -5.03
N TRP A 65 -13.36 -23.90 -4.39
CA TRP A 65 -12.07 -23.55 -3.78
C TRP A 65 -10.98 -23.26 -4.82
N ARG A 66 -11.05 -23.88 -6.01
CA ARG A 66 -10.21 -23.50 -7.15
C ARG A 66 -10.44 -22.05 -7.54
N LEU A 67 -11.70 -21.68 -7.77
CA LEU A 67 -12.08 -20.32 -8.19
C LEU A 67 -11.63 -19.28 -7.17
N LYS A 68 -11.81 -19.58 -5.88
CA LYS A 68 -11.36 -18.72 -4.79
C LYS A 68 -9.84 -18.58 -4.74
N ALA A 69 -9.10 -19.68 -4.89
CA ALA A 69 -7.64 -19.64 -4.90
C ALA A 69 -7.09 -18.85 -6.11
N GLU A 70 -7.63 -19.07 -7.30
CA GLU A 70 -7.29 -18.31 -8.52
C GLU A 70 -7.55 -16.82 -8.35
N ALA A 71 -8.71 -16.43 -7.81
CA ALA A 71 -9.02 -15.02 -7.57
C ALA A 71 -8.03 -14.34 -6.61
N ILE A 72 -7.59 -15.03 -5.56
CA ILE A 72 -6.59 -14.50 -4.63
C ILE A 72 -5.22 -14.37 -5.30
N ILE A 73 -4.81 -15.37 -6.09
CA ILE A 73 -3.56 -15.32 -6.86
C ILE A 73 -3.56 -14.13 -7.83
N ASP A 74 -4.66 -13.91 -8.55
CA ASP A 74 -4.80 -12.80 -9.49
C ASP A 74 -4.74 -11.45 -8.78
N MET A 75 -5.44 -11.30 -7.64
CA MET A 75 -5.36 -10.09 -6.82
C MET A 75 -3.94 -9.83 -6.32
N ALA A 76 -3.24 -10.86 -5.85
CA ALA A 76 -1.87 -10.74 -5.38
C ALA A 76 -0.92 -10.31 -6.50
N ASN A 77 -1.08 -10.87 -7.72
CA ASN A 77 -0.31 -10.47 -8.89
C ASN A 77 -0.58 -9.01 -9.28
N LEU A 78 -1.85 -8.59 -9.26
CA LEU A 78 -2.22 -7.20 -9.54
C LEU A 78 -1.59 -6.23 -8.53
N LEU A 79 -1.64 -6.56 -7.24
CA LEU A 79 -1.01 -5.76 -6.18
C LEU A 79 0.50 -5.64 -6.39
N GLN A 80 1.18 -6.73 -6.75
CA GLN A 80 2.61 -6.71 -7.03
C GLN A 80 2.95 -5.85 -8.25
N GLN A 81 2.14 -5.92 -9.32
CA GLN A 81 2.29 -5.05 -10.48
C GLN A 81 2.11 -3.58 -10.10
N GLN A 82 1.06 -3.24 -9.33
CA GLN A 82 0.82 -1.88 -8.88
C GLN A 82 1.96 -1.34 -8.01
N LYS A 83 2.48 -2.15 -7.08
CA LYS A 83 3.64 -1.79 -6.26
C LYS A 83 4.86 -1.47 -7.12
N SER A 84 5.16 -2.31 -8.11
CA SER A 84 6.28 -2.07 -9.02
C SER A 84 6.12 -0.78 -9.86
N GLN A 85 4.89 -0.43 -10.22
CA GLN A 85 4.60 0.82 -10.95
C GLN A 85 4.74 2.03 -10.03
N LEU A 86 4.31 1.91 -8.77
CA LEU A 86 4.46 2.96 -7.78
C LEU A 86 5.94 3.24 -7.51
N GLU A 87 6.75 2.20 -7.28
CA GLU A 87 8.20 2.35 -7.09
C GLU A 87 8.89 3.00 -8.29
N LYS A 88 8.46 2.68 -9.53
CA LYS A 88 8.96 3.35 -10.74
C LYS A 88 8.57 4.82 -10.79
N LYS A 89 7.33 5.16 -10.40
CA LYS A 89 6.87 6.55 -10.35
C LYS A 89 7.60 7.34 -9.26
N ASP A 90 7.80 6.76 -8.09
CA ASP A 90 8.54 7.39 -6.98
C ASP A 90 9.99 7.64 -7.36
N LYS A 91 10.67 6.67 -7.98
CA LYS A 91 12.02 6.86 -8.52
C LYS A 91 12.06 7.97 -9.57
N LYS A 92 11.08 8.00 -10.49
CA LYS A 92 11.00 9.06 -11.51
C LYS A 92 10.77 10.43 -10.89
N LEU A 93 9.93 10.51 -9.85
CA LEU A 93 9.68 11.76 -9.14
C LEU A 93 10.93 12.26 -8.41
N ALA A 94 11.66 11.36 -7.75
CA ALA A 94 12.93 11.69 -7.09
C ALA A 94 13.97 12.24 -8.08
N ILE A 95 14.14 11.59 -9.24
CA ILE A 95 15.04 12.06 -10.30
C ILE A 95 14.62 13.44 -10.80
N CYS A 96 13.32 13.66 -11.08
CA CYS A 96 12.84 14.97 -11.53
C CYS A 96 13.04 16.07 -10.48
N GLN A 97 12.97 15.74 -9.19
CA GLN A 97 13.24 16.70 -8.11
C GLN A 97 14.73 17.05 -8.04
N GLU A 98 15.61 16.06 -8.18
CA GLU A 98 17.07 16.25 -8.22
C GLU A 98 17.50 17.09 -9.43
N ASP A 99 16.97 16.78 -10.62
CA ASP A 99 17.24 17.54 -11.85
C ASP A 99 16.80 19.01 -11.72
N LYS A 100 15.63 19.25 -11.11
CA LYS A 100 15.13 20.61 -10.88
C LYS A 100 16.02 21.39 -9.90
N ALA A 101 16.43 20.75 -8.80
CA ALA A 101 17.34 21.36 -7.83
C ALA A 101 18.71 21.70 -8.46
N LEU A 102 19.21 20.82 -9.34
CA LEU A 102 20.44 21.06 -10.09
C LEU A 102 20.30 22.25 -11.05
N ALA A 103 19.19 22.35 -11.77
CA ALA A 103 18.91 23.46 -12.68
C ALA A 103 18.82 24.81 -11.95
N ASP A 104 18.17 24.84 -10.79
CA ASP A 104 18.07 26.05 -9.96
C ASP A 104 19.46 26.50 -9.44
N CYS A 105 20.27 25.56 -8.97
CA CYS A 105 21.66 25.82 -8.53
C CYS A 105 22.55 26.34 -9.67
N GLN A 106 22.42 25.79 -10.88
CA GLN A 106 23.16 26.28 -12.05
C GLN A 106 22.76 27.72 -12.41
N LYS A 107 21.47 28.03 -12.35
CA LYS A 107 20.95 29.38 -12.63
C LYS A 107 21.50 30.40 -11.63
N GLU A 108 21.51 30.07 -10.34
CA GLU A 108 22.08 30.92 -9.29
C GLU A 108 23.59 31.14 -9.49
N LYS A 109 24.34 30.08 -9.82
CA LYS A 109 25.77 30.18 -10.13
C LYS A 109 26.04 31.10 -11.32
N THR A 110 25.21 31.04 -12.37
CA THR A 110 25.36 31.93 -13.53
C THR A 110 25.03 33.38 -13.20
N ALA A 111 24.02 33.63 -12.35
CA ALA A 111 23.68 34.97 -11.90
C ALA A 111 24.81 35.58 -11.07
N LEU A 112 25.35 34.83 -10.10
CA LEU A 112 26.50 35.24 -9.30
C LEU A 112 27.75 35.50 -10.16
N ALA A 113 28.01 34.67 -11.18
CA ALA A 113 29.12 34.89 -12.09
C ALA A 113 28.94 36.16 -12.93
N GLN A 114 27.71 36.49 -13.31
CA GLN A 114 27.38 37.71 -14.04
C GLN A 114 27.54 38.95 -13.15
N ASP A 115 27.05 38.91 -11.91
CA ASP A 115 27.20 39.99 -10.95
C ASP A 115 28.66 40.28 -10.63
N ASN A 116 29.48 39.22 -10.46
CA ASN A 116 30.92 39.38 -10.26
C ASN A 116 31.61 40.07 -11.45
N ARG A 117 31.25 39.73 -12.69
CA ARG A 117 31.77 40.43 -13.88
C ARG A 117 31.35 41.89 -13.91
N LEU A 118 30.10 42.19 -13.59
CA LEU A 118 29.59 43.56 -13.55
C LEU A 118 30.33 44.39 -12.49
N LEU A 119 30.60 43.80 -11.32
CA LEU A 119 31.38 44.45 -10.26
C LEU A 119 32.82 44.73 -10.69
N GLU A 120 33.47 43.78 -11.37
CA GLU A 120 34.83 43.97 -11.91
C GLU A 120 34.88 45.10 -12.95
N GLU A 121 33.91 45.14 -13.87
CA GLU A 121 33.79 46.22 -14.86
C GLU A 121 33.54 47.57 -14.19
N THR A 122 32.68 47.60 -13.17
CA THR A 122 32.37 48.82 -12.41
C THR A 122 33.61 49.33 -11.67
N LEU A 123 34.37 48.44 -11.03
CA LEU A 123 35.64 48.78 -10.37
C LEU A 123 36.67 49.33 -11.37
N LYS A 124 36.76 48.72 -12.56
CA LYS A 124 37.66 49.20 -13.62
C LYS A 124 37.26 50.60 -14.09
N SER A 125 35.98 50.84 -14.33
CA SER A 125 35.46 52.14 -14.75
C SER A 125 35.68 53.21 -13.68
N LEU A 126 35.39 52.91 -12.41
CA LEU A 126 35.67 53.80 -11.27
C LEU A 126 37.14 54.18 -11.20
N LYS A 127 38.05 53.21 -11.39
CA LYS A 127 39.49 53.46 -11.42
C LYS A 127 39.88 54.41 -12.56
N GLU A 128 39.32 54.21 -13.75
CA GLU A 128 39.58 55.09 -14.89
C GLU A 128 39.11 56.52 -14.62
N VAL A 129 37.89 56.69 -14.08
CA VAL A 129 37.33 58.01 -13.74
C VAL A 129 38.18 58.72 -12.68
N LEU A 130 38.66 58.01 -11.65
CA LEU A 130 39.53 58.60 -10.62
C LEU A 130 40.84 59.13 -11.22
N ILE A 131 41.48 58.35 -12.10
CA ILE A 131 42.71 58.77 -12.78
C ILE A 131 42.46 60.00 -13.66
N ASP A 132 41.36 60.01 -14.41
CA ASP A 132 41.01 61.12 -15.29
C ASP A 132 40.73 62.41 -14.50
N THR A 133 40.09 62.28 -13.34
CA THR A 133 39.82 63.40 -12.43
C THR A 133 41.12 63.94 -11.84
N GLU A 134 42.01 63.07 -11.37
CA GLU A 134 43.31 63.47 -10.82
C GLU A 134 44.16 64.21 -11.88
N LYS A 135 44.19 63.72 -13.12
CA LYS A 135 44.90 64.37 -14.23
C LYS A 135 44.39 65.77 -14.56
N ARG A 136 43.10 66.04 -14.41
CA ARG A 136 42.49 67.35 -14.69
C ARG A 136 42.69 68.37 -13.56
N THR A 137 43.07 67.91 -12.36
CA THR A 137 43.21 68.76 -11.17
C THR A 137 44.66 69.23 -10.95
N LYS A 138 45.63 68.70 -11.72
CA LYS A 138 47.02 69.17 -11.82
C LYS A 138 47.18 70.09 -13.03
#